data_AF-A0A7W0V065-F1
#
_entry.id   AF-A0A7W0V065-F1
#
_cell.length_a   1.000
_cell.length_b   1.000
_cell.length_c   1.000
_cell.angle_alpha   90.00
_cell.angle_beta   90.00
_cell.angle_gamma   90.00
#
_symmetry.space_group_name_H-M   'P 1'
#
loop_
_entity.id
_entity.type
_entity.pdbx_description
1 polymer ?
#
loop_
_entity_poly.entity_id
_entity_poly.type
_entity_poly.pdbx_seq_one_letter_code
_entity_poly.pdbx_strand_id
1 'polypeptide(L)' 'MMMTPFSTKFADLAWQETRTITVCGRDELPDGEYAFVESYCDEASCDCRRVMPNGAWSDERGAGVGDDQLWVGE' A
#
# COMPACT_ATOMS: atom_id res chain seq x y z
N MET A 1 6.41 6.42 -16.66
CA MET A 1 6.29 7.02 -15.32
C MET A 1 6.34 5.87 -14.33
N MET A 2 7.49 5.66 -13.71
CA MET A 2 7.67 4.65 -12.68
C MET A 2 7.30 5.31 -11.34
N MET A 3 6.35 4.73 -10.63
CA MET A 3 5.96 5.18 -9.30
C MET A 3 6.66 4.26 -8.31
N THR A 4 7.43 4.86 -7.41
CA THR A 4 8.28 4.13 -6.48
C THR A 4 7.66 4.22 -5.08
N PRO A 5 7.43 3.09 -4.40
CA PRO A 5 6.86 3.10 -3.05
C PRO A 5 7.77 3.85 -2.08
N PHE A 6 7.19 4.64 -1.19
CA PHE A 6 7.91 5.43 -0.19
C PHE A 6 8.87 4.59 0.66
N SER A 7 8.42 3.40 1.04
CA SER A 7 9.19 2.43 1.84
C SER A 7 10.48 1.97 1.18
N THR A 8 10.59 2.00 -0.14
CA THR A 8 11.83 1.62 -0.85
C THR A 8 12.97 2.62 -0.67
N LYS A 9 12.65 3.88 -0.35
CA LYS A 9 13.63 4.94 -0.11
C LYS A 9 13.81 5.23 1.38
N PHE A 10 12.74 5.13 2.16
CA PHE A 10 12.71 5.49 3.58
C PHE A 10 12.07 4.38 4.42
N ALA A 11 12.67 3.19 4.45
CA ALA A 11 12.08 2.01 5.08
C ALA A 11 11.73 2.20 6.57
N ASP A 12 12.66 2.73 7.37
CA ASP A 12 12.45 2.92 8.81
C ASP A 12 11.34 3.93 9.10
N LEU A 13 11.31 5.03 8.33
CA LEU A 13 10.29 6.06 8.48
C LEU A 13 8.93 5.55 8.00
N ALA A 14 8.89 4.85 6.86
CA ALA A 14 7.68 4.21 6.36
C ALA A 14 7.11 3.22 7.39
N TRP A 15 7.94 2.43 8.07
CA TRP A 15 7.49 1.55 9.14
C TRP A 15 6.90 2.32 10.33
N GLN A 16 7.50 3.44 10.71
CA GLN A 16 7.04 4.26 11.84
C GLN A 16 5.78 5.08 11.53
N GLU A 17 5.59 5.47 10.28
CA GLU A 17 4.53 6.40 9.87
C GLU A 17 3.34 5.72 9.21
N THR A 18 3.54 4.59 8.53
CA THR A 18 2.45 3.84 7.91
C THR A 18 1.48 3.37 8.98
N ARG A 19 0.20 3.70 8.78
CA ARG A 19 -0.88 3.27 9.67
C ARG A 19 -1.60 2.08 9.07
N THR A 20 -1.87 1.10 9.92
CA THR A 20 -2.64 -0.08 9.57
C THR A 20 -4.02 0.01 10.19
N ILE A 21 -4.98 -0.66 9.56
CA ILE A 21 -6.27 -0.98 10.13
C ILE A 21 -6.41 -2.50 10.14
N THR A 22 -6.95 -3.05 11.23
CA THR A 22 -7.31 -4.46 11.29
C THR A 22 -8.78 -4.59 10.86
N VAL A 23 -9.03 -5.44 9.87
CA VAL A 23 -10.36 -5.80 9.39
C VAL A 23 -10.67 -7.20 9.88
N CYS A 24 -11.84 -7.38 10.50
CA CYS A 24 -12.34 -8.69 10.94
C CYS A 24 -13.86 -8.79 10.74
N GLY A 25 -14.34 -9.95 10.31
CA GLY A 25 -15.75 -10.30 10.20
C GLY A 25 -16.50 -9.45 9.16
N ARG A 26 -15.84 -9.08 8.07
CA ARG A 26 -16.45 -8.39 6.93
C ARG A 26 -16.63 -9.36 5.77
N ASP A 27 -17.80 -9.35 5.16
CA ASP A 27 -18.08 -10.24 4.02
C ASP A 27 -17.38 -9.72 2.74
N GLU A 28 -17.15 -8.41 2.66
CA GLU A 28 -16.57 -7.76 1.48
C GLU A 28 -15.03 -7.73 1.47
N LEU A 29 -14.40 -8.01 2.60
CA LEU A 29 -12.95 -7.94 2.77
C LEU A 29 -12.47 -9.07 3.68
N PRO A 30 -11.42 -9.81 3.29
CA PRO A 30 -10.80 -10.80 4.15
C PRO A 30 -10.37 -10.23 5.50
N ASP A 31 -10.37 -11.08 6.51
CA ASP A 31 -9.76 -10.75 7.78
C ASP A 31 -8.25 -10.55 7.62
N GLY A 32 -7.72 -9.47 8.16
CA GLY A 32 -6.30 -9.14 8.04
C GLY A 32 -5.96 -7.71 8.44
N GLU A 33 -4.68 -7.38 8.36
CA GLU A 33 -4.20 -6.02 8.49
C GLU A 33 -4.07 -5.37 7.12
N TYR A 34 -4.56 -4.15 7.01
CA TYR A 34 -4.52 -3.36 5.78
C TYR A 34 -3.79 -2.06 6.04
N ALA A 35 -2.89 -1.69 5.13
CA ALA A 35 -2.11 -0.47 5.20
C ALA A 35 -2.33 0.36 3.94
N PHE A 36 -2.30 1.67 4.11
CA PHE A 36 -2.26 2.59 2.98
C PHE A 36 -0.80 2.90 2.67
N VAL A 37 -0.33 2.47 1.50
CA VAL A 37 1.07 2.62 1.08
C VAL A 37 1.16 3.67 -0.01
N GLU A 38 1.98 4.68 0.21
CA GLU A 38 2.15 5.77 -0.74
C GLU A 38 3.26 5.45 -1.75
N SER A 39 2.99 5.74 -3.02
CA SER A 39 3.96 5.69 -4.11
C SER A 39 4.13 7.06 -4.75
N TYR A 40 5.38 7.44 -5.03
CA TYR A 40 5.76 8.75 -5.53
C TYR A 40 6.49 8.62 -6.86
N CYS A 41 6.38 9.64 -7.72
CA CYS A 41 7.23 9.71 -8.90
C CYS A 41 8.67 10.05 -8.47
N ASP A 42 9.64 9.22 -8.88
CA ASP A 42 11.06 9.43 -8.58
C ASP A 42 11.88 9.92 -9.79
N GLU A 43 11.20 10.35 -10.86
CA GLU A 43 11.83 10.93 -12.04
C GLU A 43 12.30 12.38 -11.78
N ALA A 44 13.61 12.61 -11.83
CA ALA A 44 14.22 13.89 -11.44
C ALA A 44 13.72 15.12 -12.24
N SER A 45 13.28 14.93 -13.49
CA SER A 45 12.75 15.99 -14.35
C SER A 45 11.23 16.18 -14.26
N CYS A 46 10.53 15.44 -13.40
CA CYS A 46 9.08 15.45 -13.31
C CYS A 46 8.59 16.22 -12.08
N ASP A 47 7.83 17.31 -12.27
CA ASP A 47 7.16 18.06 -11.19
C ASP A 47 5.68 17.67 -11.06
N CYS A 48 5.36 16.40 -11.28
CA CYS A 48 3.97 15.95 -11.24
C CYS A 48 3.33 16.06 -9.85
N ARG A 49 4.15 16.10 -8.77
CA ARG A 49 3.75 16.11 -7.35
C ARG A 49 2.63 15.11 -7.02
N ARG A 50 2.52 14.03 -7.80
CA ARG A 50 1.48 13.01 -7.64
C ARG A 50 1.89 12.03 -6.56
N VAL A 51 0.96 11.77 -5.66
CA VAL A 51 1.00 10.63 -4.73
C VAL A 51 -0.03 9.64 -5.23
N MET A 52 0.41 8.41 -5.49
CA MET A 52 -0.47 7.29 -5.81
C MET A 52 -0.66 6.45 -4.56
N PRO A 53 -1.89 6.38 -4.04
CA PRO A 53 -2.18 5.54 -2.89
C PRO A 53 -2.45 4.09 -3.30
N ASN A 54 -1.71 3.17 -2.70
CA ASN A 54 -1.85 1.74 -2.90
C ASN A 54 -2.40 1.09 -1.63
N GLY A 55 -3.26 0.09 -1.78
CA GLY A 55 -3.69 -0.75 -0.66
C GLY A 55 -2.70 -1.88 -0.46
N ALA A 56 -2.14 -2.03 0.73
CA ALA A 56 -1.40 -3.22 1.12
C ALA A 56 -2.20 -4.02 2.14
N TRP A 57 -2.07 -5.34 2.10
CA TRP A 57 -2.63 -6.22 3.11
C TRP A 57 -1.60 -7.24 3.60
N SER A 58 -1.80 -7.72 4.81
CA SER A 58 -1.10 -8.87 5.36
C SER A 58 -2.02 -9.69 6.26
N ASP A 59 -1.92 -11.01 6.14
CA ASP A 59 -2.53 -11.98 7.04
C ASP A 59 -1.55 -13.12 7.37
N GLU A 60 -2.00 -14.10 8.14
CA GLU A 60 -1.21 -15.28 8.52
C GLU A 60 -0.69 -16.09 7.32
N ARG A 61 -1.30 -15.93 6.14
CA ARG A 61 -0.93 -16.62 4.89
C ARG A 61 0.06 -15.84 4.03
N GLY A 62 0.32 -14.57 4.32
CA GLY A 62 1.25 -13.75 3.54
C GLY A 62 0.87 -12.27 3.47
N ALA A 63 1.62 -11.51 2.68
CA ALA A 63 1.41 -10.08 2.48
C ALA A 63 1.53 -9.71 1.00
N GLY A 64 0.80 -8.68 0.57
CA GLY A 64 0.84 -8.16 -0.79
C GLY A 64 0.39 -6.71 -0.90
N VAL A 65 0.71 -6.10 -2.04
CA VAL A 65 0.33 -4.73 -2.39
C VAL A 65 -0.53 -4.82 -3.65
N GLY A 66 -1.75 -4.32 -3.58
CA GLY A 66 -2.64 -4.21 -4.74
C GLY A 66 -2.33 -2.96 -5.54
N ASP A 67 -1.94 -3.12 -6.80
CA ASP A 67 -1.85 -2.04 -7.79
C ASP A 67 -3.19 -1.78 -8.49
N ASP A 68 -4.14 -2.72 -8.38
CA ASP A 68 -5.53 -2.60 -8.81
C ASP A 68 -6.49 -2.58 -7.60
N GLN A 69 -7.46 -1.67 -7.66
CA GLN A 69 -8.54 -1.60 -6.69
C GLN A 69 -9.37 -2.89 -6.79
N LEU A 70 -9.48 -3.60 -5.67
CA LEU A 70 -10.34 -4.77 -5.42
C LEU A 70 -9.78 -6.13 -5.86
N TRP A 71 -9.26 -6.87 -4.89
CA TRP A 71 -9.42 -8.32 -4.89
C TRP A 71 -10.93 -8.63 -4.86
N VAL A 72 -11.50 -9.04 -5.99
CA VAL A 72 -12.74 -9.81 -6.03
C VAL A 72 -12.31 -11.26 -5.85
N GLY A 73 -12.34 -11.75 -4.62
CA GLY A 73 -12.15 -13.17 -4.34
C GLY A 73 -13.28 -14.00 -4.96
N GLU A 74 -12.93 -15.15 -5.51
CA GLU A 74 -13.84 -16.31 -5.59
C GLU A 74 -14.10 -16.88 -4.19
#